data_AF-A0A6B2L2Z9-F1
#
_entry.id   AF-A0A6B2L2Z9-F1
#
_cell.length_a   1.000
_cell.length_b   1.000
_cell.length_c   1.000
_cell.angle_alpha   90.00
_cell.angle_beta   90.00
_cell.angle_gamma   90.00
#
_symmetry.space_group_name_H-M   'P 1'
#
loop_
_entity.id
_entity.type
_entity.pdbx_description
1 polymer ?
#
loop_
_entity_poly.entity_id
_entity_poly.type
_entity_poly.pdbx_seq_one_letter_code
_entity_poly.pdbx_strand_id
1 'polypeptide(L)'
;MFTLTQCQFHLCSNNLLKAHSDLLSADNLCERLGIDYSRNAGIPSFSLNKEQEGGRSLHMNSPVKSPAAKVAQKQNDTKKLLKIYHSVLYIIFLISTSNYKEANLRINVLNDIISSLSGDFETVFFSWVPSSFFVILTYLFSCICHRPIANIPTAIEFGNKGIKVINTLLTHEQNSYIIGTELSKCFIHYKFIILENLIYIHLSSGKLKLALEFIEQLVQLYEQHKENLPGGLSIIHTVLGLYASTLKIPDYAITHFQFALHNATYEDLKYIIEIYLSLAYLKTNQLNKAQAFVFSHSKKLYQHPNRILKAGIYLVEGLLDYHLNNLNQAKVKLKESLSITNGSLSHNQMAATALNGLGAVFLKQEPQLQQSSAILKSSLVLSHRSEDFFSKLASLELLSNLYSQQEDLLNNSTNESHKIQHEQLWTTEIQAVENLPLSKKLLTKYIKEAIPSHSSQPTAETTMNQQPQPSNTHTNKPPPRKRKAK
;
A
#
# COMPACT_ATOMS: atom_id res chain seq x y z
N MET A 1 12.51 20.08 -7.67
CA MET A 1 12.61 19.55 -6.26
C MET A 1 11.29 18.99 -5.73
N PHE A 2 10.17 19.65 -6.00
CA PHE A 2 8.82 19.19 -5.59
C PHE A 2 8.48 17.74 -6.04
N THR A 3 9.01 17.34 -7.20
CA THR A 3 8.79 16.05 -7.86
C THR A 3 9.66 14.91 -7.32
N LEU A 4 10.77 15.21 -6.63
CA LEU A 4 11.75 14.21 -6.11
C LEU A 4 11.23 13.39 -4.93
N THR A 5 10.19 13.87 -4.26
CA THR A 5 9.62 13.29 -3.04
C THR A 5 8.32 12.53 -3.33
N GLN A 6 8.04 12.24 -4.60
CA GLN A 6 6.82 11.59 -5.04
C GLN A 6 7.03 10.09 -5.32
N CYS A 7 7.47 9.35 -4.30
CA CYS A 7 7.48 7.88 -4.35
C CYS A 7 6.15 7.32 -3.86
N GLN A 8 5.69 6.23 -4.46
CA GLN A 8 4.57 5.43 -3.95
C GLN A 8 5.09 4.10 -3.36
N PHE A 9 4.80 3.88 -2.09
CA PHE A 9 5.07 2.66 -1.32
C PHE A 9 3.77 1.86 -1.12
N HIS A 10 3.81 0.54 -1.20
CA HIS A 10 2.61 -0.27 -0.92
C HIS A 10 2.90 -1.49 -0.05
N LEU A 11 1.92 -1.82 0.79
CA LEU A 11 1.78 -3.07 1.49
C LEU A 11 0.35 -3.59 1.35
N CYS A 12 0.17 -4.65 0.57
CA CYS A 12 -1.09 -5.41 0.55
C CYS A 12 -1.15 -6.52 1.60
N SER A 13 -0.01 -6.96 2.14
CA SER A 13 0.07 -8.30 2.75
C SER A 13 -0.73 -8.45 4.03
N ASN A 14 -0.82 -7.42 4.88
CA ASN A 14 -1.48 -7.57 6.19
C ASN A 14 -3.01 -7.61 6.06
N ASN A 15 -3.60 -6.81 5.17
CA ASN A 15 -5.03 -6.88 4.86
C ASN A 15 -5.39 -8.18 4.15
N LEU A 16 -4.50 -8.66 3.27
CA LEU A 16 -4.68 -9.91 2.54
C LEU A 16 -4.58 -11.13 3.46
N LEU A 17 -3.60 -11.16 4.38
CA LEU A 17 -3.45 -12.18 5.41
C LEU A 17 -4.62 -12.17 6.37
N LYS A 18 -5.12 -11.01 6.78
CA LYS A 18 -6.28 -10.90 7.67
C LYS A 18 -7.54 -11.41 7.00
N ALA A 19 -7.85 -10.94 5.79
CA ALA A 19 -9.00 -11.41 5.02
C ALA A 19 -8.95 -12.92 4.74
N HIS A 20 -7.75 -13.47 4.51
CA HIS A 20 -7.58 -14.91 4.33
C HIS A 20 -7.64 -15.70 5.65
N SER A 21 -7.09 -15.16 6.73
CA SER A 21 -7.14 -15.77 8.06
C SER A 21 -8.57 -15.83 8.61
N ASP A 22 -9.34 -14.76 8.43
CA ASP A 22 -10.73 -14.69 8.88
C ASP A 22 -11.58 -15.74 8.17
N LEU A 23 -11.38 -15.88 6.85
CA LEU A 23 -11.97 -16.95 6.03
C LEU A 23 -11.67 -18.37 6.56
N LEU A 24 -10.43 -18.62 6.98
CA LEU A 24 -9.99 -19.93 7.48
C LEU A 24 -10.45 -20.21 8.91
N SER A 25 -10.55 -19.16 9.73
CA SER A 25 -11.02 -19.25 11.11
C SER A 25 -12.52 -19.57 11.19
N ALA A 26 -13.30 -19.09 10.21
CA ALA A 26 -14.73 -19.36 10.11
C ALA A 26 -15.08 -20.84 9.83
N ASP A 27 -14.12 -21.64 9.39
CA ASP A 27 -14.35 -23.00 8.89
C ASP A 27 -13.88 -24.12 9.83
N ASN A 28 -13.56 -23.82 11.09
CA ASN A 28 -12.97 -24.78 12.06
C ASN A 28 -11.84 -25.64 11.45
N LEU A 29 -11.06 -25.05 10.56
CA LEU A 29 -10.04 -25.76 9.77
C LEU A 29 -8.96 -26.36 10.68
N CYS A 30 -8.67 -25.71 11.81
CA CYS A 30 -7.69 -26.18 12.80
C CYS A 30 -8.18 -27.43 13.55
N GLU A 31 -9.47 -27.52 13.91
CA GLU A 31 -10.06 -28.72 14.52
C GLU A 31 -10.09 -29.89 13.53
N ARG A 32 -10.43 -29.64 12.26
CA ARG A 32 -10.48 -30.68 11.22
C ARG A 32 -9.09 -31.15 10.78
N LEU A 33 -8.07 -30.31 10.90
CA LEU A 33 -6.68 -30.65 10.63
C LEU A 33 -5.93 -31.18 11.86
N GLY A 34 -6.52 -31.11 13.06
CA GLY A 34 -5.87 -31.49 14.31
C GLY A 34 -4.65 -30.62 14.67
N ILE A 35 -4.61 -29.37 14.19
CA ILE A 35 -3.47 -28.46 14.39
C ILE A 35 -3.85 -27.47 15.49
N ASP A 36 -3.34 -27.72 16.69
CA ASP A 36 -3.46 -26.82 17.83
C ASP A 36 -2.34 -25.77 17.77
N TYR A 37 -2.71 -24.49 17.58
CA TYR A 37 -1.74 -23.38 17.52
C TYR A 37 -1.35 -22.85 18.91
N SER A 38 -1.55 -23.64 19.97
CA SER A 38 -1.11 -23.28 21.32
C SER A 38 0.22 -23.93 21.70
N ARG A 39 1.30 -23.13 21.57
CA ARG A 39 2.65 -23.26 22.18
C ARG A 39 3.64 -24.30 21.61
N ASN A 40 4.79 -23.74 21.20
CA ASN A 40 6.15 -24.27 21.14
C ASN A 40 6.41 -25.64 20.49
N ALA A 41 7.12 -25.58 19.36
CA ALA A 41 8.13 -26.55 18.88
C ALA A 41 7.93 -28.02 19.29
N GLY A 42 7.19 -28.77 18.47
CA GLY A 42 7.13 -30.23 18.56
C GLY A 42 6.31 -30.81 17.41
N ILE A 43 6.93 -31.70 16.63
CA ILE A 43 6.33 -32.34 15.45
C ILE A 43 5.14 -33.22 15.88
N PRO A 44 3.92 -33.10 15.31
CA PRO A 44 2.81 -34.00 15.61
C PRO A 44 2.81 -35.24 14.69
N SER A 45 2.62 -36.41 15.29
CA SER A 45 2.40 -37.71 14.62
C SER A 45 0.90 -37.99 14.44
N PHE A 46 0.49 -38.48 13.27
CA PHE A 46 -0.90 -38.86 12.96
C PHE A 46 -1.22 -40.33 13.27
N SER A 47 -2.36 -40.59 13.92
CA SER A 47 -2.96 -41.92 14.09
C SER A 47 -4.35 -41.97 13.45
N LEU A 48 -4.60 -42.96 12.57
CA LEU A 48 -5.85 -43.19 11.85
C LEU A 48 -6.77 -44.16 12.60
N ASN A 49 -8.00 -43.75 12.92
CA ASN A 49 -9.07 -44.64 13.39
C ASN A 49 -10.01 -45.06 12.24
N LYS A 50 -10.40 -46.33 12.26
CA LYS A 50 -11.28 -47.02 11.31
C LYS A 50 -12.75 -46.83 11.68
N GLU A 51 -13.62 -46.59 10.71
CA GLU A 51 -15.08 -46.72 10.85
C GLU A 51 -15.66 -47.89 10.05
N GLN A 52 -16.75 -48.43 10.59
CA GLN A 52 -17.41 -49.71 10.30
C GLN A 52 -18.34 -49.69 9.08
N GLU A 53 -18.45 -50.84 8.42
CA GLU A 53 -19.36 -51.11 7.30
C GLU A 53 -20.76 -51.49 7.78
N GLY A 54 -21.80 -50.94 7.12
CA GLY A 54 -23.19 -51.39 7.22
C GLY A 54 -23.90 -51.17 5.88
N GLY A 55 -24.24 -52.26 5.18
CA GLY A 55 -24.74 -52.23 3.81
C GLY A 55 -26.26 -52.13 3.64
N ARG A 56 -26.69 -51.67 2.45
CA ARG A 56 -27.84 -52.20 1.68
C ARG A 56 -27.85 -51.66 0.23
N SER A 57 -28.09 -52.60 -0.69
CA SER A 57 -28.24 -52.57 -2.18
C SER A 57 -29.54 -51.86 -2.63
N LEU A 58 -29.84 -51.40 -3.86
CA LEU A 58 -29.24 -51.31 -5.21
C LEU A 58 -30.20 -50.37 -6.02
N HIS A 59 -29.67 -49.49 -6.88
CA HIS A 59 -30.27 -49.21 -8.21
C HIS A 59 -29.20 -48.62 -9.14
N MET A 60 -28.98 -49.31 -10.26
CA MET A 60 -28.03 -48.99 -11.33
C MET A 60 -28.60 -47.92 -12.26
N ASN A 61 -27.85 -46.82 -12.48
CA ASN A 61 -27.71 -46.14 -13.77
C ASN A 61 -26.65 -45.03 -13.68
N SER A 62 -25.40 -45.42 -13.97
CA SER A 62 -24.21 -44.63 -14.35
C SER A 62 -23.00 -45.56 -14.14
N PRO A 63 -21.84 -45.37 -14.79
CA PRO A 63 -20.66 -46.16 -14.45
C PRO A 63 -20.26 -45.79 -13.02
N VAL A 64 -20.73 -46.57 -12.04
CA VAL A 64 -20.45 -46.36 -10.63
C VAL A 64 -18.95 -46.62 -10.46
N LYS A 65 -18.15 -45.55 -10.45
CA LYS A 65 -16.74 -45.60 -10.04
C LYS A 65 -16.68 -46.43 -8.76
N SER A 66 -15.84 -47.47 -8.75
CA SER A 66 -15.70 -48.37 -7.60
C SER A 66 -15.46 -47.55 -6.32
N PRO A 67 -15.88 -48.03 -5.14
CA PRO A 67 -15.64 -47.33 -3.88
C PRO A 67 -14.16 -46.92 -3.70
N ALA A 68 -13.24 -47.79 -4.12
CA ALA A 68 -11.81 -47.52 -4.15
C ALA A 68 -11.42 -46.39 -5.12
N ALA A 69 -12.02 -46.32 -6.32
CA ALA A 69 -11.80 -45.24 -7.27
C ALA A 69 -12.36 -43.89 -6.79
N LYS A 70 -13.50 -43.88 -6.07
CA LYS A 70 -14.05 -42.68 -5.44
C LYS A 70 -13.15 -42.18 -4.29
N VAL A 71 -12.62 -43.10 -3.47
CA VAL A 71 -11.67 -42.77 -2.39
C VAL A 71 -10.36 -42.23 -2.94
N ALA A 72 -9.78 -42.86 -3.97
CA ALA A 72 -8.56 -42.41 -4.61
C ALA A 72 -8.72 -41.03 -5.29
N GLN A 73 -9.86 -40.79 -5.94
CA GLN A 73 -10.20 -39.48 -6.51
C GLN A 73 -10.28 -38.41 -5.41
N LYS A 74 -11.01 -38.67 -4.32
CA LYS A 74 -11.14 -37.76 -3.19
C LYS A 74 -9.80 -37.43 -2.52
N GLN A 75 -8.90 -38.41 -2.38
CA GLN A 75 -7.54 -38.19 -1.88
C GLN A 75 -6.70 -37.33 -2.85
N ASN A 76 -6.82 -37.56 -4.15
CA ASN A 76 -6.12 -36.77 -5.16
C ASN A 76 -6.60 -35.30 -5.17
N ASP A 77 -7.91 -35.07 -5.06
CA ASP A 77 -8.49 -33.73 -5.03
C ASP A 77 -8.09 -32.97 -3.75
N THR A 78 -8.08 -33.65 -2.60
CA THR A 78 -7.58 -33.09 -1.33
C THR A 78 -6.11 -32.67 -1.45
N LYS A 79 -5.26 -33.50 -2.08
CA LYS A 79 -3.84 -33.18 -2.31
C LYS A 79 -3.67 -31.97 -3.23
N LYS A 80 -4.48 -31.84 -4.28
CA LYS A 80 -4.43 -30.66 -5.17
C LYS A 80 -4.86 -29.38 -4.43
N LEU A 81 -5.86 -29.48 -3.58
CA LEU A 81 -6.39 -28.36 -2.80
C LEU A 81 -5.38 -27.84 -1.77
N LEU A 82 -4.68 -28.75 -1.09
CA LEU A 82 -3.56 -28.39 -0.21
C LEU A 82 -2.43 -27.68 -0.97
N LYS A 83 -2.16 -28.08 -2.23
CA LYS A 83 -1.18 -27.39 -3.10
C LYS A 83 -1.63 -25.99 -3.46
N ILE A 84 -2.92 -25.78 -3.75
CA ILE A 84 -3.49 -24.44 -4.00
C ILE A 84 -3.30 -23.57 -2.77
N TYR A 85 -3.71 -24.08 -1.60
CA TYR A 85 -3.62 -23.35 -0.34
C TYR A 85 -2.18 -22.95 0.00
N HIS A 86 -1.25 -23.92 -0.07
CA HIS A 86 0.17 -23.65 0.08
C HIS A 86 0.67 -22.60 -0.92
N SER A 87 0.26 -22.69 -2.19
CA SER A 87 0.65 -21.71 -3.21
C SER A 87 0.14 -20.31 -2.90
N VAL A 88 -1.10 -20.18 -2.44
CA VAL A 88 -1.69 -18.90 -2.00
C VAL A 88 -0.88 -18.31 -0.85
N LEU A 89 -0.64 -19.07 0.23
CA LEU A 89 0.17 -18.60 1.36
C LEU A 89 1.58 -18.19 0.95
N TYR A 90 2.21 -18.96 0.07
CA TYR A 90 3.55 -18.67 -0.40
C TYR A 90 3.60 -17.40 -1.26
N ILE A 91 2.60 -17.17 -2.13
CA ILE A 91 2.47 -15.92 -2.89
C ILE A 91 2.29 -14.73 -1.94
N ILE A 92 1.44 -14.86 -0.92
CA ILE A 92 1.23 -13.80 0.08
C ILE A 92 2.53 -13.49 0.82
N PHE A 93 3.29 -14.51 1.23
CA PHE A 93 4.61 -14.35 1.84
C PHE A 93 5.57 -13.60 0.92
N LEU A 94 5.64 -13.98 -0.36
CA LEU A 94 6.48 -13.30 -1.35
C LEU A 94 6.07 -11.83 -1.54
N ILE A 95 4.76 -11.53 -1.60
CA ILE A 95 4.25 -10.15 -1.66
C ILE A 95 4.64 -9.37 -0.39
N SER A 96 4.53 -9.99 0.80
CA SER A 96 4.85 -9.34 2.10
C SER A 96 6.32 -8.97 2.23
N THR A 97 7.21 -9.76 1.63
CA THR A 97 8.66 -9.53 1.57
C THR A 97 9.08 -8.73 0.34
N SER A 98 8.10 -8.28 -0.46
CA SER A 98 8.28 -7.51 -1.69
C SER A 98 9.02 -8.25 -2.82
N ASN A 99 8.94 -9.58 -2.87
CA ASN A 99 9.49 -10.38 -3.97
C ASN A 99 8.45 -10.60 -5.09
N TYR A 100 8.08 -9.51 -5.76
CA TYR A 100 6.99 -9.51 -6.75
C TYR A 100 7.28 -10.34 -7.99
N LYS A 101 8.53 -10.40 -8.45
CA LYS A 101 8.92 -11.20 -9.61
C LYS A 101 8.69 -12.69 -9.37
N GLU A 102 9.17 -13.19 -8.23
CA GLU A 102 8.94 -14.59 -7.85
C GLU A 102 7.46 -14.85 -7.58
N ALA A 103 6.77 -13.93 -6.89
CA ALA A 103 5.32 -14.04 -6.68
C ALA A 103 4.58 -14.19 -8.02
N ASN A 104 4.94 -13.39 -9.03
CA ASN A 104 4.35 -13.46 -10.36
C ASN A 104 4.55 -14.82 -11.05
N LEU A 105 5.75 -15.41 -10.93
CA LEU A 105 6.01 -16.76 -11.42
C LEU A 105 5.13 -17.80 -10.71
N ARG A 106 4.92 -17.65 -9.39
CA ARG A 106 4.08 -18.56 -8.60
C ARG A 106 2.59 -18.40 -8.90
N ILE A 107 2.13 -17.21 -9.29
CA ILE A 107 0.74 -17.00 -9.74
C ILE A 107 0.45 -17.80 -11.01
N ASN A 108 1.39 -17.85 -11.96
CA ASN A 108 1.23 -18.65 -13.17
C ASN A 108 1.09 -20.15 -12.85
N VAL A 109 1.94 -20.67 -11.96
CA VAL A 109 1.84 -22.05 -11.47
C VAL A 109 0.50 -22.29 -10.77
N LEU A 110 0.02 -21.34 -9.98
CA LEU A 110 -1.29 -21.42 -9.34
C LEU A 110 -2.42 -21.48 -10.38
N ASN A 111 -2.38 -20.66 -11.44
CA ASN A 111 -3.36 -20.69 -12.53
C ASN A 111 -3.38 -22.05 -13.26
N ASP A 112 -2.21 -22.65 -13.50
CA ASP A 112 -2.11 -23.99 -14.11
C ASP A 112 -2.73 -25.07 -13.20
N ILE A 113 -2.45 -25.00 -11.89
CA ILE A 113 -3.06 -25.91 -10.91
C ILE A 113 -4.57 -25.76 -10.89
N ILE A 114 -5.09 -24.52 -10.86
CA ILE A 114 -6.53 -24.24 -10.87
C ILE A 114 -7.17 -24.75 -12.16
N SER A 115 -6.55 -24.52 -13.32
CA SER A 115 -7.07 -24.95 -14.62
C SER A 115 -7.08 -26.48 -14.78
N SER A 116 -6.17 -27.18 -14.09
CA SER A 116 -6.12 -28.65 -14.05
C SER A 116 -7.18 -29.30 -13.14
N LEU A 117 -7.98 -28.50 -12.43
CA LEU A 117 -9.14 -28.95 -11.66
C LEU A 117 -10.36 -28.94 -12.57
N SER A 118 -10.51 -29.99 -13.37
CA SER A 118 -11.72 -30.22 -14.17
C SER A 118 -12.83 -30.80 -13.28
N GLY A 119 -13.88 -30.03 -12.98
CA GLY A 119 -15.12 -30.52 -12.35
C GLY A 119 -15.76 -29.54 -11.38
N ASP A 120 -17.10 -29.57 -11.27
CA ASP A 120 -17.85 -28.87 -10.23
C ASP A 120 -17.29 -29.26 -8.85
N PHE A 121 -16.98 -28.25 -8.04
CA PHE A 121 -16.24 -28.34 -6.77
C PHE A 121 -17.06 -28.99 -5.64
N GLU A 122 -17.65 -30.15 -5.86
CA GLU A 122 -18.29 -30.95 -4.80
C GLU A 122 -17.28 -31.85 -4.09
N THR A 123 -16.22 -31.28 -3.50
CA THR A 123 -15.31 -32.06 -2.62
C THR A 123 -15.10 -31.44 -1.25
N VAL A 124 -15.19 -32.33 -0.26
CA VAL A 124 -15.49 -32.17 1.18
C VAL A 124 -14.62 -31.19 1.99
N PHE A 125 -13.48 -30.71 1.47
CA PHE A 125 -12.56 -29.87 2.26
C PHE A 125 -12.84 -28.35 2.17
N PHE A 126 -13.38 -27.88 1.04
CA PHE A 126 -13.79 -26.48 0.81
C PHE A 126 -15.07 -26.44 -0.04
N SER A 127 -16.04 -27.32 0.20
CA SER A 127 -17.29 -27.40 -0.59
C SER A 127 -18.11 -26.09 -0.57
N TRP A 128 -17.79 -25.18 0.35
CA TRP A 128 -18.40 -23.86 0.49
C TRP A 128 -17.61 -22.75 -0.26
N VAL A 129 -16.38 -23.01 -0.73
CA VAL A 129 -15.57 -22.06 -1.49
C VAL A 129 -15.76 -22.32 -3.00
N PRO A 130 -16.39 -21.41 -3.75
CA PRO A 130 -16.59 -21.58 -5.18
C PRO A 130 -15.25 -21.45 -5.93
N SER A 131 -15.14 -22.12 -7.07
CA SER A 131 -13.96 -22.03 -7.96
C SER A 131 -13.59 -20.59 -8.33
N SER A 132 -14.60 -19.73 -8.46
CA SER A 132 -14.46 -18.29 -8.73
C SER A 132 -13.64 -17.56 -7.67
N PHE A 133 -13.60 -18.05 -6.42
CA PHE A 133 -12.74 -17.50 -5.36
C PHE A 133 -11.26 -17.55 -5.74
N PHE A 134 -10.79 -18.70 -6.24
CA PHE A 134 -9.38 -18.87 -6.61
C PHE A 134 -9.02 -18.03 -7.85
N VAL A 135 -9.97 -17.84 -8.77
CA VAL A 135 -9.81 -16.93 -9.92
C VAL A 135 -9.71 -15.47 -9.47
N ILE A 136 -10.52 -15.05 -8.50
CA ILE A 136 -10.43 -13.69 -7.94
C ILE A 136 -9.06 -13.48 -7.26
N LEU A 137 -8.58 -14.47 -6.51
CA LEU A 137 -7.25 -14.39 -5.89
C LEU A 137 -6.13 -14.22 -6.92
N THR A 138 -6.17 -14.95 -8.04
CA THR A 138 -5.14 -14.82 -9.07
C THR A 138 -5.21 -13.45 -9.75
N TYR A 139 -6.41 -12.93 -10.02
CA TYR A 139 -6.58 -11.54 -10.51
C TYR A 139 -6.06 -10.48 -9.53
N LEU A 140 -6.36 -10.65 -8.24
CA LEU A 140 -5.87 -9.77 -7.18
C LEU A 140 -4.33 -9.80 -7.10
N PHE A 141 -3.72 -10.98 -7.03
CA PHE A 141 -2.26 -11.11 -6.95
C PHE A 141 -1.57 -10.56 -8.19
N SER A 142 -2.12 -10.80 -9.39
CA SER A 142 -1.59 -10.26 -10.63
C SER A 142 -1.65 -8.73 -10.65
N CYS A 143 -2.76 -8.13 -10.19
CA CYS A 143 -2.89 -6.68 -10.07
C CYS A 143 -1.80 -6.09 -9.15
N ILE A 144 -1.56 -6.74 -7.99
CA ILE A 144 -0.56 -6.31 -7.01
C ILE A 144 0.88 -6.46 -7.55
N CYS A 145 1.20 -7.58 -8.20
CA CYS A 145 2.58 -7.90 -8.59
C CYS A 145 3.01 -7.18 -9.87
N HIS A 146 2.11 -7.00 -10.84
CA HIS A 146 2.47 -6.37 -12.11
C HIS A 146 2.78 -4.87 -11.99
N ARG A 147 2.17 -4.16 -11.03
CA ARG A 147 2.46 -2.73 -10.80
C ARG A 147 3.95 -2.47 -10.51
N PRO A 148 4.56 -3.01 -9.43
CA PRO A 148 5.96 -2.72 -9.10
C PRO A 148 6.94 -3.18 -10.19
N ILE A 149 6.61 -4.24 -10.94
CA ILE A 149 7.44 -4.74 -12.06
C ILE A 149 7.26 -3.88 -13.33
N ALA A 150 6.44 -2.83 -13.28
CA ALA A 150 6.14 -1.92 -14.39
C ALA A 150 5.42 -2.55 -15.58
N ASN A 151 4.59 -3.58 -15.35
CA ASN A 151 3.64 -4.06 -16.34
C ASN A 151 2.24 -3.47 -16.07
N ILE A 152 2.12 -2.16 -16.25
CA ILE A 152 0.93 -1.38 -15.91
C ILE A 152 -0.33 -1.84 -16.66
N PRO A 153 -0.30 -2.09 -17.99
CA PRO A 153 -1.49 -2.52 -18.72
C PRO A 153 -2.09 -3.81 -18.16
N THR A 154 -1.25 -4.80 -17.88
CA THR A 154 -1.67 -6.09 -17.31
C THR A 154 -2.19 -5.94 -15.88
N ALA A 155 -1.59 -5.08 -15.06
CA ALA A 155 -2.08 -4.81 -13.71
C ALA A 155 -3.51 -4.22 -13.72
N ILE A 156 -3.79 -3.28 -14.64
CA ILE A 156 -5.11 -2.68 -14.83
C ILE A 156 -6.11 -3.73 -15.34
N GLU A 157 -5.73 -4.52 -16.35
CA GLU A 157 -6.58 -5.56 -16.92
C GLU A 157 -7.06 -6.56 -15.85
N PHE A 158 -6.14 -7.09 -15.05
CA PHE A 158 -6.49 -8.03 -13.99
C PHE A 158 -7.28 -7.39 -12.86
N GLY A 159 -6.99 -6.14 -12.50
CA GLY A 159 -7.80 -5.38 -11.53
C GLY A 159 -9.26 -5.25 -11.99
N ASN A 160 -9.47 -4.84 -13.25
CA ASN A 160 -10.81 -4.71 -13.83
C ASN A 160 -11.54 -6.05 -13.94
N LYS A 161 -10.84 -7.12 -14.34
CA LYS A 161 -11.40 -8.49 -14.36
C LYS A 161 -11.82 -8.93 -12.95
N GLY A 162 -10.99 -8.69 -11.94
CA GLY A 162 -11.28 -8.99 -10.54
C GLY A 162 -12.53 -8.27 -10.04
N ILE A 163 -12.62 -6.95 -10.25
CA ILE A 163 -13.79 -6.16 -9.87
C ILE A 163 -15.06 -6.67 -10.57
N LYS A 164 -14.98 -6.97 -11.87
CA LYS A 164 -16.12 -7.47 -12.64
C LYS A 164 -16.66 -8.78 -12.06
N VAL A 165 -15.78 -9.76 -11.80
CA VAL A 165 -16.18 -11.05 -11.23
C VAL A 165 -16.76 -10.87 -9.82
N ILE A 166 -16.13 -10.05 -8.96
CA ILE A 166 -16.64 -9.78 -7.61
C ILE A 166 -18.02 -9.15 -7.66
N ASN A 167 -18.25 -8.15 -8.52
CA ASN A 167 -19.56 -7.52 -8.66
C ASN A 167 -20.62 -8.52 -9.08
N THR A 168 -20.33 -9.38 -10.08
CA THR A 168 -21.26 -10.45 -10.48
C THR A 168 -21.58 -11.42 -9.35
N LEU A 169 -20.60 -11.80 -8.52
CA LEU A 169 -20.84 -12.68 -7.38
C LEU A 169 -21.67 -12.04 -6.27
N LEU A 170 -21.52 -10.72 -6.06
CA LEU A 170 -22.20 -10.01 -4.98
C LEU A 170 -23.60 -9.49 -5.35
N THR A 171 -23.95 -9.40 -6.64
CA THR A 171 -25.25 -8.85 -7.07
C THR A 171 -26.19 -9.83 -7.75
N HIS A 172 -25.68 -10.93 -8.32
CA HIS A 172 -26.51 -11.85 -9.09
C HIS A 172 -27.40 -12.69 -8.17
N GLU A 173 -28.71 -12.75 -8.44
CA GLU A 173 -29.71 -13.41 -7.57
C GLU A 173 -29.40 -14.88 -7.27
N GLN A 174 -28.84 -15.58 -8.27
CA GLN A 174 -28.41 -16.98 -8.13
C GLN A 174 -27.26 -17.18 -7.12
N ASN A 175 -26.57 -16.09 -6.73
CA ASN A 175 -25.48 -16.10 -5.75
C ASN A 175 -25.91 -15.57 -4.36
N SER A 176 -27.22 -15.48 -4.10
CA SER A 176 -27.77 -15.02 -2.81
C SER A 176 -27.23 -15.80 -1.60
N TYR A 177 -26.84 -17.06 -1.78
CA TYR A 177 -26.20 -17.88 -0.73
C TYR A 177 -24.82 -17.36 -0.27
N ILE A 178 -24.16 -16.51 -1.05
CA ILE A 178 -22.87 -15.90 -0.70
C ILE A 178 -23.09 -14.62 0.13
N ILE A 179 -24.18 -13.90 -0.10
CA ILE A 179 -24.41 -12.57 0.47
C ILE A 179 -24.58 -12.68 1.99
N GLY A 180 -23.84 -11.85 2.74
CA GLY A 180 -23.87 -11.86 4.21
C GLY A 180 -22.97 -12.90 4.86
N THR A 181 -22.29 -13.74 4.07
CA THR A 181 -21.31 -14.74 4.58
C THR A 181 -19.91 -14.15 4.72
N GLU A 182 -19.02 -14.85 5.43
CA GLU A 182 -17.59 -14.50 5.50
C GLU A 182 -16.93 -14.44 4.12
N LEU A 183 -17.39 -15.27 3.17
CA LEU A 183 -16.91 -15.24 1.80
C LEU A 183 -17.23 -13.90 1.10
N SER A 184 -18.43 -13.34 1.33
CA SER A 184 -18.77 -12.01 0.82
C SER A 184 -17.91 -10.90 1.44
N LYS A 185 -17.58 -11.00 2.73
CA LYS A 185 -16.66 -10.06 3.41
C LYS A 185 -15.25 -10.13 2.82
N CYS A 186 -14.76 -11.32 2.47
CA CYS A 186 -13.49 -11.48 1.77
C CYS A 186 -13.52 -10.84 0.38
N PHE A 187 -14.60 -11.03 -0.39
CA PHE A 187 -14.74 -10.39 -1.70
C PHE A 187 -14.77 -8.86 -1.61
N ILE A 188 -15.44 -8.30 -0.60
CA ILE A 188 -15.42 -6.86 -0.32
C ILE A 188 -13.99 -6.39 -0.02
N HIS A 189 -13.24 -7.11 0.84
CA HIS A 189 -11.83 -6.82 1.09
C HIS A 189 -10.97 -6.89 -0.17
N TYR A 190 -11.12 -7.92 -1.00
CA TYR A 190 -10.35 -8.06 -2.23
C TYR A 190 -10.66 -6.92 -3.21
N LYS A 191 -11.93 -6.55 -3.37
CA LYS A 191 -12.33 -5.39 -4.18
C LYS A 191 -11.71 -4.11 -3.64
N PHE A 192 -11.73 -3.91 -2.33
CA PHE A 192 -11.11 -2.75 -1.68
C PHE A 192 -9.61 -2.67 -2.00
N ILE A 193 -8.90 -3.78 -1.88
CA ILE A 193 -7.47 -3.87 -2.21
C ILE A 193 -7.22 -3.62 -3.71
N ILE A 194 -8.03 -4.18 -4.61
CA ILE A 194 -7.88 -3.95 -6.05
C ILE A 194 -8.07 -2.47 -6.38
N LEU A 195 -9.12 -1.83 -5.86
CA LEU A 195 -9.38 -0.40 -6.04
C LEU A 195 -8.20 0.44 -5.55
N GLU A 196 -7.67 0.13 -4.36
CA GLU A 196 -6.47 0.78 -3.82
C GLU A 196 -5.28 0.68 -4.80
N ASN A 197 -5.02 -0.51 -5.35
CA ASN A 197 -3.92 -0.71 -6.31
C ASN A 197 -4.13 0.06 -7.62
N LEU A 198 -5.37 0.13 -8.13
CA LEU A 198 -5.71 0.92 -9.32
C LEU A 198 -5.52 2.42 -9.07
N ILE A 199 -5.86 2.92 -7.89
CA ILE A 199 -5.60 4.31 -7.50
C ILE A 199 -4.09 4.61 -7.57
N TYR A 200 -3.25 3.76 -6.96
CA TYR A 200 -1.79 3.95 -7.03
C TYR A 200 -1.29 3.98 -8.47
N ILE A 201 -1.70 3.02 -9.30
CA ILE A 201 -1.35 2.97 -10.73
C ILE A 201 -1.68 4.31 -11.40
N HIS A 202 -2.94 4.76 -11.31
CA HIS A 202 -3.38 5.97 -11.99
C HIS A 202 -2.74 7.25 -11.44
N LEU A 203 -2.53 7.34 -10.12
CA LEU A 203 -1.77 8.43 -9.53
C LEU A 203 -0.34 8.45 -10.10
N SER A 204 0.38 7.32 -10.07
CA SER A 204 1.78 7.25 -10.54
C SER A 204 1.92 7.55 -12.03
N SER A 205 0.92 7.21 -12.84
CA SER A 205 0.88 7.51 -14.27
C SER A 205 0.32 8.89 -14.62
N GLY A 206 0.01 9.72 -13.63
CA GLY A 206 -0.51 11.07 -13.83
C GLY A 206 -1.96 11.13 -14.32
N LYS A 207 -2.67 9.99 -14.41
CA LYS A 207 -4.06 9.90 -14.87
C LYS A 207 -5.03 10.29 -13.75
N LEU A 208 -4.98 11.55 -13.32
CA LEU A 208 -5.57 12.00 -12.04
C LEU A 208 -7.10 11.94 -12.01
N LYS A 209 -7.75 12.11 -13.15
CA LYS A 209 -9.21 11.96 -13.25
C LYS A 209 -9.64 10.52 -12.96
N LEU A 210 -8.98 9.54 -13.57
CA LEU A 210 -9.25 8.12 -13.31
C LEU A 210 -8.92 7.76 -11.86
N ALA A 211 -7.81 8.26 -11.31
CA ALA A 211 -7.49 8.06 -9.90
C ALA A 211 -8.61 8.58 -8.98
N LEU A 212 -9.18 9.76 -9.28
CA LEU A 212 -10.30 10.33 -8.53
C LEU A 212 -11.56 9.46 -8.61
N GLU A 213 -11.90 8.95 -9.80
CA GLU A 213 -13.03 8.03 -10.01
C GLU A 213 -12.88 6.74 -9.19
N PHE A 214 -11.67 6.17 -9.10
CA PHE A 214 -11.41 5.00 -8.28
C PHE A 214 -11.39 5.33 -6.76
N ILE A 215 -10.91 6.51 -6.36
CA ILE A 215 -11.01 6.98 -4.96
C ILE A 215 -12.48 7.07 -4.55
N GLU A 216 -13.34 7.61 -5.42
CA GLU A 216 -14.78 7.69 -5.15
C GLU A 216 -15.39 6.29 -4.97
N GLN A 217 -15.07 5.34 -5.85
CA GLN A 217 -15.51 3.95 -5.71
C GLN A 217 -15.02 3.29 -4.42
N LEU A 218 -13.76 3.53 -4.03
CA LEU A 218 -13.18 3.01 -2.79
C LEU A 218 -13.92 3.56 -1.56
N VAL A 219 -14.19 4.87 -1.57
CA VAL A 219 -14.94 5.57 -0.51
C VAL A 219 -16.36 5.03 -0.41
N GLN A 220 -17.07 4.90 -1.54
CA GLN A 220 -18.43 4.35 -1.55
C GLN A 220 -18.46 2.91 -1.00
N LEU A 221 -17.49 2.07 -1.40
CA LEU A 221 -17.38 0.70 -0.90
C LEU A 221 -17.15 0.66 0.61
N TYR A 222 -16.30 1.55 1.13
CA TYR A 222 -16.05 1.65 2.57
C TYR A 222 -17.27 2.15 3.35
N GLU A 223 -17.96 3.18 2.85
CA GLU A 223 -19.17 3.71 3.49
C GLU A 223 -20.28 2.66 3.56
N GLN A 224 -20.39 1.80 2.55
CA GLN A 224 -21.35 0.68 2.52
C GLN A 224 -20.98 -0.49 3.42
N HIS A 225 -19.69 -0.70 3.70
CA HIS A 225 -19.19 -1.90 4.38
C HIS A 225 -18.17 -1.60 5.49
N LYS A 226 -18.40 -0.51 6.23
CA LYS A 226 -17.44 0.03 7.22
C LYS A 226 -17.00 -0.99 8.25
N GLU A 227 -17.94 -1.78 8.76
CA GLU A 227 -17.70 -2.84 9.76
C GLU A 227 -16.83 -3.98 9.21
N ASN A 228 -16.90 -4.23 7.90
CA ASN A 228 -16.14 -5.27 7.24
C ASN A 228 -14.77 -4.79 6.76
N LEU A 229 -14.36 -3.53 6.99
CA LEU A 229 -13.11 -2.98 6.47
C LEU A 229 -12.32 -2.29 7.59
N PRO A 230 -11.86 -3.06 8.61
CA PRO A 230 -11.07 -2.49 9.70
C PRO A 230 -9.77 -1.89 9.16
N GLY A 231 -9.53 -0.61 9.46
CA GLY A 231 -8.40 0.14 8.93
C GLY A 231 -8.64 0.75 7.54
N GLY A 232 -9.80 0.53 6.90
CA GLY A 232 -10.14 1.13 5.60
C GLY A 232 -10.05 2.67 5.60
N LEU A 233 -10.39 3.31 6.73
CA LEU A 233 -10.25 4.76 6.88
C LEU A 233 -8.79 5.25 6.76
N SER A 234 -7.84 4.49 7.32
CA SER A 234 -6.42 4.83 7.21
C SER A 234 -5.93 4.78 5.76
N ILE A 235 -6.44 3.82 4.97
CA ILE A 235 -6.11 3.68 3.55
C ILE A 235 -6.74 4.79 2.73
N ILE A 236 -8.01 5.13 2.97
CA ILE A 236 -8.71 6.25 2.31
C ILE A 236 -7.94 7.56 2.54
N HIS A 237 -7.56 7.85 3.79
CA HIS A 237 -6.75 9.02 4.08
C HIS A 237 -5.35 8.95 3.44
N THR A 238 -4.74 7.77 3.36
CA THR A 238 -3.44 7.61 2.68
C THR A 238 -3.55 7.95 1.19
N VAL A 239 -4.54 7.42 0.47
CA VAL A 239 -4.72 7.71 -0.96
C VAL A 239 -5.13 9.15 -1.22
N LEU A 240 -5.95 9.76 -0.35
CA LEU A 240 -6.28 11.19 -0.43
C LEU A 240 -5.06 12.07 -0.17
N GLY A 241 -4.19 11.68 0.77
CA GLY A 241 -2.93 12.38 1.04
C GLY A 241 -1.98 12.33 -0.17
N LEU A 242 -1.88 11.19 -0.84
CA LEU A 242 -1.11 11.03 -2.07
C LEU A 242 -1.68 11.82 -3.25
N TYR A 243 -3.01 11.86 -3.37
CA TYR A 243 -3.71 12.67 -4.35
C TYR A 243 -3.48 14.18 -4.09
N ALA A 244 -3.60 14.64 -2.85
CA ALA A 244 -3.30 16.03 -2.48
C ALA A 244 -1.83 16.39 -2.72
N SER A 245 -0.90 15.49 -2.40
CA SER A 245 0.53 15.64 -2.68
C SER A 245 0.79 15.79 -4.18
N THR A 246 0.00 15.08 -5.01
CA THR A 246 0.03 15.17 -6.46
C THR A 246 -0.44 16.51 -7.01
N LEU A 247 -1.50 17.08 -6.42
CA LEU A 247 -2.03 18.40 -6.78
C LEU A 247 -1.21 19.59 -6.22
N LYS A 248 -0.02 19.33 -5.66
CA LYS A 248 0.81 20.35 -4.99
C LYS A 248 0.12 21.11 -3.86
N ILE A 249 -0.74 20.42 -3.09
CA ILE A 249 -1.40 21.00 -1.92
C ILE A 249 -0.90 20.29 -0.65
N PRO A 250 0.36 20.55 -0.24
CA PRO A 250 1.03 19.74 0.77
C PRO A 250 0.37 19.80 2.15
N ASP A 251 -0.33 20.87 2.50
CA ASP A 251 -1.03 20.98 3.78
C ASP A 251 -2.18 19.96 3.89
N TYR A 252 -2.92 19.76 2.79
CA TYR A 252 -3.95 18.70 2.71
C TYR A 252 -3.30 17.32 2.77
N ALA A 253 -2.16 17.14 2.08
CA ALA A 253 -1.43 15.88 2.10
C ALA A 253 -1.00 15.50 3.53
N ILE A 254 -0.35 16.43 4.23
CA ILE A 254 0.10 16.25 5.62
C ILE A 254 -1.09 15.94 6.54
N THR A 255 -2.17 16.72 6.43
CA THR A 255 -3.37 16.54 7.25
C THR A 255 -3.94 15.13 7.06
N HIS A 256 -4.12 14.70 5.81
CA HIS A 256 -4.61 13.36 5.52
C HIS A 256 -3.65 12.27 5.99
N PHE A 257 -2.33 12.40 5.80
CA PHE A 257 -1.38 11.42 6.32
C PHE A 257 -1.38 11.33 7.85
N GLN A 258 -1.57 12.44 8.56
CA GLN A 258 -1.72 12.43 10.02
C GLN A 258 -2.99 11.68 10.46
N PHE A 259 -4.13 11.92 9.81
CA PHE A 259 -5.35 11.16 10.06
C PHE A 259 -5.19 9.68 9.70
N ALA A 260 -4.51 9.38 8.59
CA ALA A 260 -4.19 8.01 8.20
C ALA A 260 -3.39 7.30 9.29
N LEU A 261 -2.33 7.95 9.80
CA LEU A 261 -1.45 7.40 10.83
C LEU A 261 -2.19 7.15 12.14
N HIS A 262 -3.08 8.07 12.54
CA HIS A 262 -3.90 7.94 13.73
C HIS A 262 -4.84 6.72 13.65
N ASN A 263 -5.40 6.45 12.47
CA ASN A 263 -6.34 5.36 12.24
C ASN A 263 -5.67 4.04 11.80
N ALA A 264 -4.36 4.04 11.59
CA ALA A 264 -3.65 2.87 11.11
C ALA A 264 -3.54 1.82 12.22
N THR A 265 -3.97 0.59 11.90
CA THR A 265 -3.95 -0.54 12.84
C THR A 265 -2.69 -1.39 12.70
N TYR A 266 -2.15 -1.51 11.49
CA TYR A 266 -0.99 -2.35 11.19
C TYR A 266 0.32 -1.57 11.22
N GLU A 267 1.36 -2.17 11.79
CA GLU A 267 2.67 -1.52 11.93
C GLU A 267 3.32 -1.16 10.59
N ASP A 268 3.34 -2.09 9.63
CA ASP A 268 3.90 -1.82 8.31
C ASP A 268 3.18 -0.67 7.58
N LEU A 269 1.86 -0.56 7.76
CA LEU A 269 1.07 0.55 7.21
C LEU A 269 1.45 1.88 7.87
N LYS A 270 1.67 1.89 9.20
CA LYS A 270 2.19 3.06 9.90
C LYS A 270 3.51 3.52 9.31
N TYR A 271 4.46 2.60 9.09
CA TYR A 271 5.74 2.94 8.48
C TYR A 271 5.61 3.51 7.08
N ILE A 272 4.73 2.96 6.24
CA ILE A 272 4.45 3.54 4.92
C ILE A 272 3.93 4.97 5.05
N ILE A 273 2.94 5.18 5.92
CA ILE A 273 2.33 6.50 6.10
C ILE A 273 3.35 7.50 6.64
N GLU A 274 4.20 7.10 7.57
CA GLU A 274 5.25 7.96 8.12
C GLU A 274 6.35 8.28 7.09
N ILE A 275 6.68 7.34 6.19
CA ILE A 275 7.55 7.61 5.04
C ILE A 275 6.91 8.68 4.14
N TYR A 276 5.63 8.54 3.79
CA TYR A 276 4.91 9.53 2.99
C TYR A 276 4.84 10.89 3.67
N LEU A 277 4.54 10.91 4.97
CA LEU A 277 4.47 12.11 5.79
C LEU A 277 5.85 12.79 5.86
N SER A 278 6.93 12.02 5.97
CA SER A 278 8.29 12.54 5.97
C SER A 278 8.66 13.16 4.62
N LEU A 279 8.29 12.53 3.50
CA LEU A 279 8.46 13.11 2.17
C LEU A 279 7.67 14.42 2.02
N ALA A 280 6.45 14.50 2.56
CA ALA A 280 5.66 15.74 2.57
C ALA A 280 6.28 16.82 3.46
N TYR A 281 6.91 16.47 4.58
CA TYR A 281 7.67 17.40 5.40
C TYR A 281 8.92 17.93 4.69
N LEU A 282 9.64 17.10 3.94
CA LEU A 282 10.76 17.56 3.11
C LEU A 282 10.28 18.57 2.05
N LYS A 283 9.13 18.32 1.39
CA LYS A 283 8.52 19.25 0.43
C LYS A 283 8.19 20.62 1.01
N THR A 284 7.77 20.66 2.27
CA THR A 284 7.38 21.89 2.97
C THR A 284 8.50 22.48 3.83
N ASN A 285 9.73 21.99 3.65
CA ASN A 285 10.91 22.40 4.40
C ASN A 285 10.79 22.25 5.94
N GLN A 286 9.93 21.32 6.40
CA GLN A 286 9.78 20.96 7.81
C GLN A 286 10.80 19.88 8.22
N LEU A 287 12.09 20.15 8.00
CA LEU A 287 13.17 19.16 8.10
C LEU A 287 13.26 18.49 9.48
N ASN A 288 13.00 19.23 10.56
CA ASN A 288 13.02 18.70 11.93
C ASN A 288 12.04 17.53 12.13
N LYS A 289 10.86 17.58 11.49
CA LYS A 289 9.86 16.51 11.58
C LYS A 289 10.29 15.27 10.80
N ALA A 290 10.86 15.45 9.60
CA ALA A 290 11.43 14.35 8.82
C ALA A 290 12.63 13.70 9.54
N GLN A 291 13.48 14.51 10.18
CA GLN A 291 14.62 14.05 10.96
C GLN A 291 14.18 13.24 12.19
N ALA A 292 13.13 13.67 12.89
CA ALA A 292 12.58 12.92 14.03
C ALA A 292 12.09 11.53 13.63
N PHE A 293 11.44 11.41 12.46
CA PHE A 293 11.05 10.11 11.90
C PHE A 293 12.25 9.22 11.63
N VAL A 294 13.25 9.73 10.90
CA VAL A 294 14.49 9.01 10.57
C VAL A 294 15.18 8.51 11.84
N PHE A 295 15.39 9.40 12.81
CA PHE A 295 16.05 9.06 14.08
C PHE A 295 15.33 7.93 14.83
N SER A 296 13.99 7.94 14.81
CA SER A 296 13.17 6.96 15.54
C SER A 296 13.11 5.60 14.86
N HIS A 297 13.20 5.54 13.53
CA HIS A 297 12.81 4.34 12.77
C HIS A 297 13.94 3.67 11.97
N SER A 298 15.03 4.36 11.65
CA SER A 298 16.06 3.83 10.74
C SER A 298 16.61 2.46 11.13
N LYS A 299 17.02 2.29 12.39
CA LYS A 299 17.57 1.01 12.86
C LYS A 299 16.62 -0.17 12.65
N LYS A 300 15.33 0.03 12.94
CA LYS A 300 14.31 -1.01 12.78
C LYS A 300 14.02 -1.28 11.30
N LEU A 301 13.89 -0.23 10.50
CA LEU A 301 13.56 -0.35 9.07
C LEU A 301 14.69 -0.95 8.22
N TYR A 302 15.95 -0.77 8.60
CA TYR A 302 17.07 -1.42 7.91
C TYR A 302 17.07 -2.95 7.99
N GLN A 303 16.50 -3.48 9.09
CA GLN A 303 16.41 -4.91 9.38
C GLN A 303 15.04 -5.49 9.01
N HIS A 304 14.14 -4.66 8.49
CA HIS A 304 12.78 -5.07 8.20
C HIS A 304 12.74 -6.06 7.03
N PRO A 305 11.95 -7.15 7.11
CA PRO A 305 11.84 -8.14 6.04
C PRO A 305 11.21 -7.56 4.77
N ASN A 306 10.32 -6.57 4.92
CA ASN A 306 9.75 -5.84 3.80
C ASN A 306 10.80 -4.90 3.18
N ARG A 307 11.23 -5.23 1.96
CA ARG A 307 12.30 -4.51 1.26
C ARG A 307 11.88 -3.13 0.76
N ILE A 308 10.59 -2.90 0.52
CA ILE A 308 10.05 -1.58 0.17
C ILE A 308 10.25 -0.61 1.33
N LEU A 309 9.94 -1.02 2.57
CA LEU A 309 10.15 -0.16 3.75
C LEU A 309 11.63 0.16 3.95
N LYS A 310 12.50 -0.83 3.77
CA LYS A 310 13.96 -0.66 3.82
C LYS A 310 14.45 0.32 2.76
N ALA A 311 14.01 0.18 1.51
CA ALA A 311 14.39 1.11 0.44
C ALA A 311 13.84 2.52 0.67
N GLY A 312 12.62 2.63 1.23
CA GLY A 312 11.96 3.89 1.55
C GLY A 312 12.66 4.68 2.64
N ILE A 313 13.12 4.02 3.71
CA ILE A 313 13.87 4.74 4.75
C ILE A 313 15.21 5.28 4.23
N TYR A 314 15.94 4.50 3.40
CA TYR A 314 17.16 4.99 2.77
C TYR A 314 16.90 6.16 1.81
N LEU A 315 15.76 6.14 1.11
CA LEU A 315 15.36 7.25 0.25
C LEU A 315 15.09 8.53 1.06
N VAL A 316 14.29 8.42 2.13
CA VAL A 316 13.97 9.57 3.01
C VAL A 316 15.24 10.14 3.64
N GLU A 317 16.13 9.28 4.15
CA GLU A 317 17.43 9.71 4.70
C GLU A 317 18.27 10.43 3.66
N GLY A 318 18.39 9.85 2.46
CA GLY A 318 19.20 10.44 1.40
C GLY A 318 18.69 11.80 0.94
N LEU A 319 17.36 11.97 0.86
CA LEU A 319 16.75 13.26 0.54
C LEU A 319 16.88 14.25 1.70
N LEU A 320 16.73 13.81 2.95
CA LEU A 320 16.95 14.65 4.13
C LEU A 320 18.40 15.17 4.17
N ASP A 321 19.39 14.30 3.97
CA ASP A 321 20.79 14.68 3.89
C ASP A 321 21.07 15.66 2.75
N TYR A 322 20.40 15.49 1.60
CA TYR A 322 20.48 16.44 0.49
C TYR A 322 19.94 17.84 0.88
N HIS A 323 18.82 17.89 1.61
CA HIS A 323 18.26 19.15 2.13
C HIS A 323 19.17 19.81 3.18
N LEU A 324 19.82 19.00 4.01
CA LEU A 324 20.80 19.45 5.01
C LEU A 324 22.20 19.75 4.41
N ASN A 325 22.36 19.65 3.10
CA ASN A 325 23.62 19.85 2.37
C ASN A 325 24.74 18.85 2.72
N ASN A 326 24.38 17.69 3.30
CA ASN A 326 25.28 16.57 3.59
C ASN A 326 25.44 15.66 2.35
N LEU A 327 25.92 16.21 1.23
CA LEU A 327 25.86 15.58 -0.09
C LEU A 327 26.55 14.19 -0.16
N ASN A 328 27.62 13.97 0.60
CA ASN A 328 28.29 12.66 0.67
C ASN A 328 27.43 11.59 1.34
N GLN A 329 26.73 11.93 2.43
CA GLN A 329 25.81 11.00 3.09
C GLN A 329 24.59 10.75 2.21
N ALA A 330 24.03 11.81 1.62
CA ALA A 330 22.93 11.71 0.66
C ALA A 330 23.23 10.72 -0.46
N LYS A 331 24.42 10.82 -1.08
CA LYS A 331 24.89 9.91 -2.13
C LYS A 331 24.92 8.45 -1.68
N VAL A 332 25.45 8.17 -0.48
CA VAL A 332 25.54 6.81 0.06
C VAL A 332 24.14 6.23 0.27
N LYS A 333 23.25 6.98 0.92
CA LYS A 333 21.89 6.53 1.24
C LYS A 333 21.03 6.32 -0.01
N LEU A 334 21.09 7.23 -0.96
CA LEU A 334 20.36 7.10 -2.23
C LEU A 334 20.87 5.93 -3.08
N LYS A 335 22.18 5.65 -3.07
CA LYS A 335 22.74 4.45 -3.72
C LYS A 335 22.23 3.15 -3.08
N GLU A 336 22.09 3.12 -1.76
CA GLU A 336 21.54 1.94 -1.07
C GLU A 336 20.06 1.72 -1.43
N SER A 337 19.26 2.79 -1.44
CA SER A 337 17.88 2.73 -1.92
C SER A 337 17.80 2.24 -3.37
N LEU A 338 18.67 2.75 -4.26
CA LEU A 338 18.76 2.31 -5.66
C LEU A 338 19.18 0.85 -5.80
N SER A 339 20.16 0.39 -5.01
CA SER A 339 20.64 -0.99 -5.01
C SER A 339 19.51 -1.97 -4.70
N ILE A 340 18.72 -1.67 -3.67
CA ILE A 340 17.59 -2.51 -3.27
C ILE A 340 16.51 -2.51 -4.36
N THR A 341 16.17 -1.33 -4.88
CA THR A 341 15.05 -1.13 -5.83
C THR A 341 15.33 -1.63 -7.23
N ASN A 342 16.51 -1.36 -7.79
CA ASN A 342 16.91 -1.82 -9.12
C ASN A 342 17.34 -3.29 -9.12
N GLY A 343 17.96 -3.76 -8.02
CA GLY A 343 18.34 -5.16 -7.86
C GLY A 343 17.16 -6.03 -7.44
N SER A 344 17.15 -6.37 -6.15
CA SER A 344 16.32 -7.45 -5.58
C SER A 344 14.81 -7.24 -5.66
N LEU A 345 14.36 -5.98 -5.72
CA LEU A 345 12.95 -5.60 -5.71
C LEU A 345 12.41 -5.37 -7.13
N SER A 346 13.28 -4.91 -8.04
CA SER A 346 12.95 -4.51 -9.42
C SER A 346 11.75 -3.57 -9.51
N HIS A 347 11.68 -2.60 -8.59
CA HIS A 347 10.63 -1.59 -8.52
C HIS A 347 11.10 -0.33 -9.24
N ASN A 348 10.67 -0.20 -10.49
CA ASN A 348 11.20 0.80 -11.42
C ASN A 348 10.92 2.25 -11.01
N GLN A 349 9.74 2.54 -10.45
CA GLN A 349 9.36 3.90 -10.03
C GLN A 349 10.26 4.42 -8.90
N MET A 350 10.42 3.63 -7.83
CA MET A 350 11.31 3.98 -6.72
C MET A 350 12.78 4.06 -7.14
N ALA A 351 13.23 3.19 -8.06
CA ALA A 351 14.57 3.27 -8.64
C ALA A 351 14.76 4.58 -9.44
N ALA A 352 13.78 5.00 -10.24
CA ALA A 352 13.81 6.27 -10.95
C ALA A 352 13.86 7.47 -9.98
N THR A 353 13.07 7.44 -8.90
CA THR A 353 13.13 8.49 -7.88
C THR A 353 14.50 8.55 -7.19
N ALA A 354 15.09 7.40 -6.84
CA ALA A 354 16.45 7.35 -6.27
C ALA A 354 17.51 7.87 -7.25
N LEU A 355 17.39 7.55 -8.56
CA LEU A 355 18.25 8.09 -9.61
C LEU A 355 18.10 9.62 -9.74
N ASN A 356 16.88 10.15 -9.71
CA ASN A 356 16.66 11.58 -9.72
C ASN A 356 17.30 12.27 -8.51
N GLY A 357 17.18 11.67 -7.31
CA GLY A 357 17.86 12.16 -6.11
C GLY A 357 19.39 12.16 -6.27
N LEU A 358 19.96 11.08 -6.80
CA LEU A 358 21.40 11.01 -7.08
C LEU A 358 21.83 12.06 -8.11
N GLY A 359 21.09 12.21 -9.20
CA GLY A 359 21.32 13.24 -10.21
C GLY A 359 21.33 14.64 -9.60
N ALA A 360 20.41 14.94 -8.70
CA ALA A 360 20.37 16.20 -7.96
C ALA A 360 21.57 16.40 -7.03
N VAL A 361 22.04 15.34 -6.34
CA VAL A 361 23.28 15.39 -5.53
C VAL A 361 24.48 15.72 -6.41
N PHE A 362 24.64 15.01 -7.53
CA PHE A 362 25.75 15.24 -8.46
C PHE A 362 25.70 16.62 -9.12
N LEU A 363 24.51 17.15 -9.37
CA LEU A 363 24.33 18.50 -9.91
C LEU A 363 24.84 19.57 -8.91
N LYS A 364 24.60 19.39 -7.61
CA LYS A 364 25.17 20.28 -6.56
C LYS A 364 26.68 20.09 -6.35
N GLN A 365 27.26 18.97 -6.77
CA GLN A 365 28.69 18.70 -6.69
C GLN A 365 29.33 19.06 -8.04
N GLU A 366 29.62 20.35 -8.25
CA GLU A 366 30.03 20.96 -9.54
C GLU A 366 31.04 20.20 -10.43
N PRO A 367 32.02 19.40 -9.95
CA PRO A 367 32.87 18.62 -10.86
C PRO A 367 32.19 17.40 -11.52
N GLN A 368 30.92 17.09 -11.24
CA GLN A 368 30.27 15.81 -11.63
C GLN A 368 29.07 15.96 -12.58
N LEU A 369 29.00 17.06 -13.36
CA LEU A 369 27.90 17.33 -14.30
C LEU A 369 27.68 16.21 -15.34
N GLN A 370 28.75 15.63 -15.89
CA GLN A 370 28.62 14.50 -16.84
C GLN A 370 27.97 13.26 -16.19
N GLN A 371 28.34 12.96 -14.93
CA GLN A 371 27.75 11.86 -14.17
C GLN A 371 26.27 12.13 -13.86
N SER A 372 25.94 13.38 -13.49
CA SER A 372 24.55 13.80 -13.29
C SER A 372 23.72 13.60 -14.56
N SER A 373 24.23 14.03 -15.73
CA SER A 373 23.54 13.88 -17.01
C SER A 373 23.24 12.40 -17.35
N ALA A 374 24.23 11.51 -17.21
CA ALA A 374 24.06 10.09 -17.49
C ALA A 374 23.01 9.43 -16.56
N ILE A 375 23.04 9.78 -15.27
CA ILE A 375 22.11 9.27 -14.27
C ILE A 375 20.68 9.76 -14.56
N LEU A 376 20.51 11.05 -14.84
CA LEU A 376 19.21 11.64 -15.11
C LEU A 376 18.60 11.12 -16.42
N LYS A 377 19.39 10.91 -17.48
CA LYS A 377 18.94 10.24 -18.71
C LYS A 377 18.47 8.81 -18.44
N SER A 378 19.19 8.08 -17.59
CA SER A 378 18.79 6.72 -17.19
C SER A 378 17.47 6.73 -16.41
N SER A 379 17.30 7.70 -15.52
CA SER A 379 16.04 7.92 -14.79
C SER A 379 14.87 8.22 -15.73
N LEU A 380 15.08 9.08 -16.74
CA LEU A 380 14.07 9.44 -17.72
C LEU A 380 13.60 8.23 -18.55
N VAL A 381 14.55 7.40 -19.01
CA VAL A 381 14.24 6.15 -19.73
C VAL A 381 13.45 5.19 -18.84
N LEU A 382 13.86 5.03 -17.58
CA LEU A 382 13.18 4.15 -16.63
C LEU A 382 11.76 4.65 -16.31
N SER A 383 11.59 5.96 -16.15
CA SER A 383 10.30 6.61 -15.91
C SER A 383 9.35 6.42 -17.10
N HIS A 384 9.86 6.51 -18.33
CA HIS A 384 9.07 6.24 -19.52
C HIS A 384 8.60 4.79 -19.59
N ARG A 385 9.50 3.83 -19.33
CA ARG A 385 9.18 2.39 -19.31
C ARG A 385 8.13 2.04 -18.25
N SER A 386 8.13 2.75 -17.13
CA SER A 386 7.26 2.45 -15.99
C SER A 386 5.99 3.28 -15.91
N GLU A 387 5.70 4.08 -16.94
CA GLU A 387 4.63 5.09 -16.91
C GLU A 387 4.68 5.91 -15.60
N ASP A 388 5.86 6.29 -15.13
CA ASP A 388 6.05 7.11 -13.93
C ASP A 388 6.08 8.59 -14.33
N PHE A 389 4.94 9.23 -14.16
CA PHE A 389 4.73 10.61 -14.54
C PHE A 389 5.59 11.57 -13.71
N PHE A 390 5.72 11.36 -12.40
CA PHE A 390 6.42 12.30 -11.53
C PHE A 390 7.93 12.16 -11.61
N SER A 391 8.45 10.93 -11.69
CA SER A 391 9.88 10.73 -11.93
C SER A 391 10.29 11.29 -13.29
N LYS A 392 9.41 11.19 -14.31
CA LYS A 392 9.64 11.82 -15.63
C LYS A 392 9.73 13.34 -15.52
N LEU A 393 8.79 13.99 -14.84
CA LEU A 393 8.84 15.44 -14.61
C LEU A 393 10.11 15.85 -13.84
N ALA A 394 10.47 15.13 -12.77
CA ALA A 394 11.70 15.38 -12.01
C ALA A 394 12.95 15.28 -12.88
N SER A 395 13.04 14.26 -13.73
CA SER A 395 14.17 14.07 -14.65
C SER A 395 14.28 15.21 -15.66
N LEU A 396 13.16 15.63 -16.26
CA LEU A 396 13.12 16.75 -17.21
C LEU A 396 13.52 18.07 -16.54
N GLU A 397 13.00 18.36 -15.34
CA GLU A 397 13.34 19.54 -14.55
C GLU A 397 14.86 19.58 -14.24
N LEU A 398 15.42 18.47 -13.76
CA LEU A 398 16.84 18.39 -13.39
C LEU A 398 17.77 18.44 -14.61
N LEU A 399 17.41 17.79 -15.72
CA LEU A 399 18.17 17.88 -16.97
C LEU A 399 18.16 19.30 -17.52
N SER A 400 17.02 19.99 -17.46
CA SER A 400 16.91 21.38 -17.89
C SER A 400 17.81 22.31 -17.06
N ASN A 401 17.83 22.12 -15.73
CA ASN A 401 18.73 22.86 -14.84
C ASN A 401 20.20 22.59 -15.16
N LEU A 402 20.56 21.33 -15.39
CA LEU A 402 21.92 20.93 -15.74
C LEU A 402 22.38 21.60 -17.05
N TYR A 403 21.56 21.55 -18.10
CA TYR A 403 21.92 22.17 -19.38
C TYR A 403 22.01 23.68 -19.31
N SER A 404 21.18 24.31 -18.47
CA SER A 404 21.25 25.76 -18.24
C SER A 404 22.56 26.16 -17.53
N GLN A 405 23.18 25.27 -16.73
CA GLN A 405 24.48 25.51 -16.10
C GLN A 405 25.68 25.28 -17.04
N GLN A 406 25.49 24.55 -18.14
CA GLN A 406 26.59 24.19 -19.06
C GLN A 406 26.79 25.19 -20.21
N GLU A 407 25.87 26.14 -20.45
CA GLU A 407 25.93 27.18 -21.50
C GLU A 407 26.32 26.70 -22.92
N ASP A 408 26.12 25.42 -23.25
CA ASP A 408 26.44 24.84 -24.55
C ASP A 408 25.30 25.05 -25.57
N LEU A 409 25.60 25.64 -26.74
CA LEU A 409 24.63 25.91 -27.81
C LEU A 409 23.87 24.66 -28.32
N LEU A 410 24.54 23.50 -28.36
CA LEU A 410 23.94 22.21 -28.75
C LEU A 410 22.96 21.67 -27.70
N ASN A 411 23.15 22.06 -26.44
CA ASN A 411 22.27 21.69 -25.34
C ASN A 411 21.07 22.63 -25.21
N ASN A 412 21.06 23.80 -25.87
CA ASN A 412 19.95 24.76 -25.78
C ASN A 412 18.65 24.24 -26.42
N SER A 413 18.72 23.62 -27.60
CA SER A 413 17.53 23.06 -28.26
C SER A 413 16.94 21.87 -27.49
N THR A 414 17.81 21.02 -26.91
CA THR A 414 17.37 19.90 -26.06
C THR A 414 16.83 20.38 -24.72
N ASN A 415 17.41 21.44 -24.14
CA ASN A 415 16.90 22.10 -22.94
C ASN A 415 15.51 22.69 -23.17
N GLU A 416 15.31 23.44 -24.26
CA GLU A 416 13.99 23.96 -24.65
C GLU A 416 12.97 22.84 -24.85
N SER A 417 13.34 21.76 -25.54
CA SER A 417 12.47 20.59 -25.71
C SER A 417 12.06 19.98 -24.37
N HIS A 418 12.99 19.81 -23.42
CA HIS A 418 12.67 19.28 -22.10
C HIS A 418 11.74 20.21 -21.29
N LYS A 419 11.95 21.54 -21.37
CA LYS A 419 11.06 22.53 -20.73
C LYS A 419 9.64 22.46 -21.29
N ILE A 420 9.51 22.45 -22.63
CA ILE A 420 8.21 22.33 -23.31
C ILE A 420 7.51 21.03 -22.92
N GLN A 421 8.23 19.89 -22.94
CA GLN A 421 7.65 18.60 -22.54
C GLN A 421 7.19 18.62 -21.08
N HIS A 422 7.98 19.18 -20.17
CA HIS A 422 7.60 19.30 -18.77
C HIS A 422 6.33 20.14 -18.60
N GLU A 423 6.25 21.30 -19.25
CA GLU A 423 5.10 22.21 -19.18
C GLU A 423 3.83 21.60 -19.79
N GLN A 424 3.94 20.94 -20.95
CA GLN A 424 2.81 20.24 -21.59
C GLN A 424 2.25 19.13 -20.69
N LEU A 425 3.13 18.32 -20.09
CA LEU A 425 2.71 17.27 -19.15
C LEU A 425 2.02 17.86 -17.92
N TRP A 426 2.57 18.94 -17.36
CA TRP A 426 2.00 19.61 -16.19
C TRP A 426 0.59 20.16 -16.45
N THR A 427 0.44 20.91 -17.54
CA THR A 427 -0.80 21.61 -17.91
C THR A 427 -1.93 20.65 -18.28
N THR A 428 -1.62 19.59 -19.05
CA THR A 428 -2.63 18.65 -19.55
C THR A 428 -3.28 17.83 -18.43
N GLU A 429 -2.49 17.35 -17.48
CA GLU A 429 -2.96 16.34 -16.50
C GLU A 429 -3.28 16.92 -15.12
N ILE A 430 -2.58 17.97 -14.67
CA ILE A 430 -2.70 18.47 -13.30
C ILE A 430 -3.65 19.65 -13.21
N GLN A 431 -3.46 20.69 -14.02
CA GLN A 431 -4.34 21.87 -13.99
C GLN A 431 -5.80 21.55 -14.35
N ALA A 432 -6.01 20.55 -15.22
CA ALA A 432 -7.35 20.09 -15.59
C ALA A 432 -8.15 19.53 -14.40
N VAL A 433 -7.47 19.07 -13.35
CA VAL A 433 -8.08 18.34 -12.23
C VAL A 433 -8.11 19.16 -10.94
N GLU A 434 -7.19 20.13 -10.77
CA GLU A 434 -7.14 21.05 -9.61
C GLU A 434 -8.46 21.79 -9.35
N ASN A 435 -9.22 22.08 -10.40
CA ASN A 435 -10.47 22.84 -10.31
C ASN A 435 -11.74 21.98 -10.27
N LEU A 436 -11.63 20.64 -10.28
CA LEU A 436 -12.80 19.78 -10.24
C LEU A 436 -13.53 19.90 -8.90
N PRO A 437 -14.85 20.20 -8.89
CA PRO A 437 -15.63 20.27 -7.66
C PRO A 437 -15.57 18.99 -6.83
N LEU A 438 -15.54 17.83 -7.51
CA LEU A 438 -15.42 16.52 -6.88
C LEU A 438 -14.11 16.36 -6.10
N SER A 439 -12.99 16.84 -6.65
CA SER A 439 -11.67 16.83 -5.99
C SER A 439 -11.71 17.61 -4.68
N LYS A 440 -12.21 18.85 -4.72
CA LYS A 440 -12.37 19.71 -3.53
C LYS A 440 -13.32 19.09 -2.50
N LYS A 441 -14.42 18.48 -2.95
CA LYS A 441 -15.39 17.81 -2.08
C LYS A 441 -14.76 16.62 -1.34
N LEU A 442 -14.06 15.74 -2.04
CA LEU A 442 -13.46 14.54 -1.44
C LEU A 442 -12.32 14.89 -0.47
N LEU A 443 -11.43 15.82 -0.85
CA LEU A 443 -10.34 16.27 0.00
C LEU A 443 -10.84 16.93 1.30
N THR A 444 -11.97 17.63 1.27
CA THR A 444 -12.48 18.35 2.45
C THR A 444 -13.45 17.54 3.29
N LYS A 445 -14.26 16.65 2.71
CA LYS A 445 -15.25 15.83 3.42
C LYS A 445 -14.64 15.12 4.63
N TYR A 446 -13.57 14.38 4.38
CA TYR A 446 -12.92 13.55 5.39
C TYR A 446 -12.04 14.32 6.38
N ILE A 447 -11.70 15.58 6.11
CA ILE A 447 -11.02 16.44 7.09
C ILE A 447 -12.04 16.99 8.10
N LYS A 448 -13.21 17.44 7.63
CA LYS A 448 -14.25 18.02 8.49
C LYS A 448 -14.85 16.99 9.44
N GLU A 449 -15.03 15.76 8.99
CA GLU A 449 -15.55 14.66 9.82
C GLU A 449 -14.57 14.20 10.90
N ALA A 450 -13.28 14.54 10.77
CA ALA A 450 -12.22 14.08 11.67
C ALA A 450 -11.76 15.13 12.72
N ILE A 451 -12.29 16.36 12.66
CA ILE A 451 -12.14 17.37 13.72
C ILE A 451 -13.37 17.25 14.63
N PRO A 452 -13.26 16.72 15.86
CA PRO A 452 -14.35 16.80 16.82
C PRO A 452 -14.67 18.28 17.06
N SER A 453 -15.94 18.65 17.00
CA SER A 453 -16.46 19.97 17.36
C SER A 453 -16.22 20.25 18.85
N HIS A 454 -14.99 20.54 19.24
CA HIS A 454 -14.69 21.20 20.51
C HIS A 454 -14.95 22.70 20.35
N SER A 455 -16.24 23.06 20.35
CA SER A 455 -16.70 24.39 20.67
C SER A 455 -17.86 24.30 21.65
N SER A 456 -17.51 24.11 22.92
CA SER A 456 -18.36 24.50 24.04
C SER A 456 -17.45 25.21 25.04
N GLN A 457 -17.10 26.46 24.74
CA GLN A 457 -16.74 27.38 25.82
C GLN A 457 -18.05 27.80 26.51
N PRO A 458 -18.09 27.82 27.86
CA PRO A 458 -19.24 28.33 28.58
C PRO A 458 -19.34 29.84 28.38
N THR A 459 -20.52 30.29 27.97
CA THR A 459 -20.88 31.69 27.87
C THR A 459 -20.81 32.35 29.24
N ALA A 460 -19.99 33.39 29.34
CA ALA A 460 -20.06 34.34 30.43
C ALA A 460 -21.30 35.21 30.23
N GLU A 461 -22.27 35.10 31.13
CA GLU A 461 -23.29 36.12 31.33
C GLU A 461 -23.10 36.79 32.69
N THR A 462 -22.91 38.09 32.59
CA THR A 462 -22.73 39.07 33.64
C THR A 462 -24.06 39.29 34.38
N THR A 463 -24.05 39.26 35.71
CA THR A 463 -24.99 40.06 36.50
C THR A 463 -24.25 40.72 37.65
N MET A 464 -24.32 42.04 37.67
CA MET A 464 -23.79 42.92 38.71
C MET A 464 -24.46 42.64 40.06
N ASN A 465 -23.71 42.62 41.16
CA ASN A 465 -24.03 43.47 42.31
C ASN A 465 -22.87 43.67 43.31
N GLN A 466 -22.55 44.95 43.49
CA GLN A 466 -22.08 45.70 44.65
C GLN A 466 -21.26 45.04 45.80
N GLN A 467 -20.14 45.71 46.06
CA GLN A 467 -19.22 45.70 47.22
C GLN A 467 -19.90 45.79 48.61
N PRO A 468 -19.23 45.36 49.71
CA PRO A 468 -18.15 46.15 50.34
C PRO A 468 -16.92 45.38 50.86
N GLN A 469 -15.81 46.13 50.97
CA GLN A 469 -14.51 45.77 51.58
C GLN A 469 -14.59 45.63 53.13
N PRO A 470 -13.46 45.56 53.89
CA PRO A 470 -12.42 44.52 53.99
C PRO A 470 -12.19 44.07 55.46
N SER A 471 -11.45 42.99 55.72
CA SER A 471 -10.65 42.90 56.96
C SER A 471 -9.54 41.84 56.90
N ASN A 472 -8.40 42.24 57.46
CA ASN A 472 -7.14 41.51 57.62
C ASN A 472 -7.30 40.13 58.31
N THR A 473 -6.35 39.22 58.08
CA THR A 473 -5.36 38.81 59.10
C THR A 473 -4.43 37.67 58.65
N HIS A 474 -3.13 37.92 58.84
CA HIS A 474 -2.09 37.01 59.37
C HIS A 474 -1.73 35.65 58.73
N THR A 475 -0.50 35.65 58.17
CA THR A 475 0.67 34.77 58.48
C THR A 475 0.49 33.24 58.50
N ASN A 476 1.23 32.54 57.63
CA ASN A 476 2.47 31.83 58.03
C ASN A 476 3.08 30.99 56.87
N LYS A 477 4.37 31.22 56.61
CA LYS A 477 5.26 30.32 55.84
C LYS A 477 5.80 29.20 56.75
N PRO A 478 6.22 28.06 56.17
CA PRO A 478 7.35 27.30 56.70
C PRO A 478 8.53 27.17 55.69
N PRO A 479 9.74 26.81 56.17
CA PRO A 479 11.03 27.19 55.56
C PRO A 479 11.71 26.06 54.75
N PRO A 480 12.85 26.34 54.05
CA PRO A 480 13.48 25.40 53.13
C PRO A 480 14.50 24.48 53.82
N ARG A 481 14.56 23.21 53.41
CA ARG A 481 15.60 22.25 53.84
C ARG A 481 16.86 22.40 52.98
N LYS A 482 17.98 22.71 53.64
CA LYS A 482 19.34 22.77 53.09
C LYS A 482 19.95 21.38 52.91
N ARG A 483 20.73 21.26 51.83
CA ARG A 483 21.77 20.26 51.54
C ARG A 483 22.78 20.10 52.67
N LYS A 484 23.31 18.88 52.85
CA LYS A 484 24.69 18.65 53.29
C LYS A 484 25.31 17.50 52.49
N ALA A 485 26.52 17.77 52.01
CA ALA A 485 27.45 16.81 51.42
C ALA A 485 28.21 16.06 52.51
N LYS A 486 28.61 14.83 52.19
CA LYS A 486 29.91 14.26 52.50
C LYS A 486 30.28 13.28 51.39
#